data_AF-A0A235BXF5-F1
#
_entry.id   AF-A0A235BXF5-F1
#
_cell.length_a   1.000
_cell.length_b   1.000
_cell.length_c   1.000
_cell.angle_alpha   90.00
_cell.angle_beta   90.00
_cell.angle_gamma   90.00
#
_symmetry.space_group_name_H-M   'P 1'
#
loop_
_entity.id
_entity.type
_entity.pdbx_description
1 polymer ?
#
loop_
_entity_poly.entity_id
_entity_poly.type
_entity_poly.pdbx_seq_one_letter_code
_entity_poly.pdbx_strand_id
1 'polypeptide(L)'
;MKYLSIEEIWKKYPNKYQALDIAALEARHIIDGLQKGEIQLTRNIYEYALEKLVHGEIKYERLTDAEMKALTRESYNESYFGRVR
;
A
#
# COMPACT_ATOMS: atom_id res chain seq x y z
N MET A 1 -20.39 -2.68 -6.03
CA MET A 1 -19.05 -2.68 -6.64
C MET A 1 -19.09 -1.98 -7.97
N LYS A 2 -18.57 -0.74 -8.03
CA LYS A 2 -18.22 -0.10 -9.30
C LYS A 2 -16.81 -0.59 -9.60
N TYR A 3 -16.65 -1.47 -10.58
CA TYR A 3 -15.35 -2.06 -10.89
C TYR A 3 -14.40 -0.97 -11.36
N LEU A 4 -13.36 -0.71 -10.58
CA LEU A 4 -12.32 0.25 -10.93
C LEU A 4 -11.29 -0.49 -11.79
N SER A 5 -11.10 -0.03 -13.03
CA SER A 5 -10.24 -0.77 -13.96
C SER A 5 -8.77 -0.46 -13.69
N ILE A 6 -7.91 -1.47 -13.84
CA ILE A 6 -6.45 -1.31 -13.74
C ILE A 6 -5.94 -0.26 -14.74
N GLU A 7 -6.65 -0.06 -15.85
CA GLU A 7 -6.32 0.92 -16.88
C GLU A 7 -6.50 2.36 -16.40
N GLU A 8 -7.49 2.62 -15.53
CA GLU A 8 -7.68 3.93 -14.91
C GLU A 8 -6.53 4.30 -13.97
N ILE A 9 -6.00 3.30 -13.26
CA ILE A 9 -4.79 3.45 -12.43
C ILE A 9 -3.58 3.73 -13.32
N TRP A 10 -3.45 3.03 -14.45
CA TRP A 10 -2.31 3.18 -15.35
C TRP A 10 -2.22 4.57 -16.02
N LYS A 11 -3.35 5.25 -16.23
CA LYS A 11 -3.35 6.64 -16.72
C LYS A 11 -2.73 7.63 -15.74
N LYS A 12 -2.74 7.33 -14.44
CA LYS A 12 -2.26 8.22 -13.37
C LYS A 12 -0.91 7.79 -12.79
N TYR A 13 -0.64 6.48 -12.80
CA TYR A 13 0.56 5.90 -12.21
C TYR A 13 1.37 5.16 -13.28
N PRO A 14 2.64 5.53 -13.50
CA PRO A 14 3.49 4.88 -14.52
C PRO A 14 3.76 3.40 -14.19
N ASN A 15 3.73 3.04 -12.90
CA ASN A 15 3.84 1.66 -12.43
C ASN A 15 2.55 1.25 -11.68
N LYS A 16 1.74 0.43 -12.34
CA LYS A 16 0.46 -0.08 -11.79
C LYS A 16 0.63 -0.96 -10.54
N TYR A 17 1.74 -1.67 -10.41
CA TYR A 17 2.00 -2.53 -9.25
C TYR A 17 2.34 -1.69 -8.02
N GLN A 18 3.19 -0.68 -8.21
CA GLN A 18 3.50 0.29 -7.14
C GLN A 18 2.25 1.04 -6.67
N ALA A 19 1.34 1.38 -7.59
CA ALA A 19 0.08 2.02 -7.25
C ALA A 19 -0.82 1.10 -6.39
N LEU A 20 -0.82 -0.20 -6.68
CA LEU A 20 -1.52 -1.19 -5.87
C LEU A 20 -0.88 -1.35 -4.48
N ASP A 21 0.44 -1.36 -4.40
CA ASP A 21 1.17 -1.42 -3.12
C ASP A 21 0.80 -0.21 -2.24
N ILE A 22 0.73 0.99 -2.83
CA ILE A 22 0.27 2.20 -2.16
C ILE A 22 -1.14 2.05 -1.60
N ALA A 23 -2.09 1.56 -2.41
CA ALA A 23 -3.46 1.33 -1.93
C ALA A 23 -3.52 0.27 -0.83
N ALA A 24 -2.68 -0.77 -0.89
CA ALA A 24 -2.62 -1.80 0.15
C ALA A 24 -2.04 -1.26 1.47
N LEU A 25 -1.10 -0.32 1.42
CA LEU A 25 -0.59 0.35 2.61
C LEU A 25 -1.63 1.29 3.24
N GLU A 26 -2.35 2.05 2.42
CA GLU A 26 -3.45 2.90 2.88
C GLU A 26 -4.56 2.08 3.55
N ALA A 27 -4.92 0.94 2.96
CA ALA A 27 -5.89 0.01 3.56
C ALA A 27 -5.44 -0.47 4.95
N ARG A 28 -4.15 -0.79 5.12
CA ARG A 28 -3.60 -1.15 6.44
C ARG A 28 -3.69 -0.01 7.44
N HIS A 29 -3.33 1.21 7.03
CA HIS A 29 -3.46 2.39 7.89
C HIS A 29 -4.92 2.62 8.34
N ILE A 30 -5.89 2.42 7.45
CA ILE A 30 -7.31 2.50 7.79
C ILE A 30 -7.71 1.40 8.78
N ILE A 31 -7.24 0.16 8.59
CA ILE A 31 -7.49 -0.96 9.53
C ILE A 31 -6.95 -0.64 10.92
N ASP A 32 -5.73 -0.12 11.01
CA ASP A 32 -5.11 0.24 12.29
C ASP A 32 -5.90 1.37 12.98
N GLY A 33 -6.35 2.37 12.22
CA GLY A 33 -7.20 3.44 12.74
C GLY A 33 -8.58 2.96 13.19
N LEU A 34 -9.17 1.96 12.51
CA LEU A 34 -10.42 1.33 12.94
C LEU A 34 -10.24 0.55 14.25
N GLN A 35 -9.14 -0.19 14.39
CA GLN A 35 -8.83 -0.92 15.62
C GLN A 35 -8.64 0.02 16.82
N LYS A 36 -8.06 1.20 16.59
CA LYS A 36 -7.87 2.23 17.62
C LYS A 36 -9.13 3.08 17.88
N GLY A 37 -10.19 2.91 17.08
CA GLY A 37 -11.41 3.72 17.14
C GLY A 37 -11.24 5.17 16.64
N GLU A 38 -10.13 5.47 15.97
CA GLU A 38 -9.81 6.79 15.40
C GLU A 38 -10.54 7.04 14.07
N ILE A 39 -10.81 5.96 13.34
CA ILE A 39 -11.52 5.98 12.07
C ILE A 39 -12.82 5.20 12.24
N GLN A 40 -13.91 5.72 11.67
CA GLN A 40 -15.14 4.97 11.48
C GLN A 40 -15.43 4.87 9.98
N LEU A 41 -15.54 3.64 9.48
CA LEU A 41 -15.81 3.37 8.07
C LEU A 41 -17.03 2.47 7.95
N THR A 42 -18.02 2.91 7.17
CA THR A 42 -19.27 2.16 6.92
C THR A 42 -19.25 1.35 5.63
N ARG A 43 -18.12 1.37 4.91
CA ARG A 43 -17.94 0.75 3.60
C ARG A 43 -16.73 -0.17 3.56
N ASN A 44 -16.56 -0.91 2.47
CA ASN A 44 -15.41 -1.79 2.27
C ASN A 44 -14.10 -0.98 2.26
N ILE A 45 -13.15 -1.37 3.12
CA ILE A 45 -11.87 -0.67 3.31
C ILE A 45 -11.02 -0.67 2.05
N TYR A 46 -11.01 -1.78 1.30
CA TYR A 46 -10.21 -1.91 0.08
C TYR A 46 -10.77 -1.06 -1.05
N GLU A 47 -12.10 -1.03 -1.23
CA GLU A 47 -12.74 -0.10 -2.18
C GLU A 47 -12.40 1.35 -1.80
N TYR A 48 -12.46 1.69 -0.51
CA TYR A 48 -12.14 3.03 -0.06
C TYR A 48 -10.69 3.44 -0.36
N ALA A 49 -9.73 2.56 -0.07
CA ALA A 49 -8.32 2.84 -0.36
C ALA A 49 -8.04 3.02 -1.86
N LEU A 50 -8.68 2.20 -2.72
CA LEU A 50 -8.56 2.35 -4.17
C LEU A 50 -9.19 3.64 -4.68
N GLU A 51 -10.33 4.06 -4.15
CA GLU A 51 -10.92 5.36 -4.48
C GLU A 51 -9.98 6.50 -4.11
N LYS A 52 -9.42 6.52 -2.90
CA LYS A 52 -8.45 7.55 -2.49
C LYS A 52 -7.24 7.60 -3.42
N LEU A 53 -6.73 6.44 -3.83
CA LEU A 53 -5.61 6.34 -4.78
C LEU A 53 -5.96 7.01 -6.11
N VAL A 54 -7.15 6.72 -6.63
CA VAL A 54 -7.61 7.21 -7.94
C VAL A 54 -7.93 8.69 -7.88
N HIS A 55 -8.48 9.18 -6.78
CA HIS A 55 -8.71 10.61 -6.56
C HIS A 55 -7.41 11.39 -6.29
N GLY A 56 -6.28 10.71 -6.09
CA GLY A 56 -5.00 11.35 -5.79
C GLY A 56 -4.94 11.92 -4.37
N GLU A 57 -5.79 11.41 -3.49
CA GLU A 57 -5.89 11.84 -2.09
C GLU A 57 -4.83 11.18 -1.21
N ILE A 58 -4.16 10.15 -1.72
CA ILE A 58 -3.07 9.49 -1.01
C ILE A 58 -1.76 10.20 -1.33
N LYS A 59 -1.21 10.90 -0.33
CA LYS A 59 0.13 11.47 -0.39
C LYS A 59 1.15 10.44 0.10
N TYR A 60 1.51 9.48 -0.74
CA TYR A 60 2.76 8.74 -0.52
C TYR A 60 3.90 9.56 -1.11
N GLU A 61 4.74 10.12 -0.25
CA GLU A 61 6.10 10.43 -0.65
C GLU A 61 6.72 9.12 -1.12
N ARG A 62 7.20 9.09 -2.37
CA ARG A 62 7.94 7.94 -2.86
C ARG A 62 9.12 7.76 -1.93
N LEU A 63 9.24 6.58 -1.31
CA LEU A 63 10.50 6.14 -0.75
C LEU A 63 11.55 6.34 -1.83
N THR A 64 12.58 7.09 -1.49
CA THR A 64 13.74 7.27 -2.36
C THR A 64 14.34 5.90 -2.67
N ASP A 65 15.02 5.78 -3.80
CA ASP A 65 15.68 4.53 -4.19
C ASP A 65 16.62 4.01 -3.08
N ALA A 66 17.16 4.92 -2.26
CA ALA A 66 17.96 4.60 -1.08
C ALA A 66 17.15 3.91 0.03
N GLU A 67 15.95 4.39 0.33
CA GLU A 67 15.07 3.82 1.36
C GLU A 67 14.48 2.48 0.91
N MET A 68 14.12 2.34 -0.37
CA MET A 68 13.73 1.05 -0.96
C MET A 68 14.86 0.01 -0.89
N LYS A 69 16.11 0.45 -1.10
CA LYS A 69 17.28 -0.41 -1.01
C LYS A 69 17.61 -0.80 0.43
N ALA A 70 17.30 0.04 1.42
CA ALA A 70 17.46 -0.29 2.84
C ALA A 70 16.47 -1.39 3.28
N LEU A 71 15.19 -1.25 2.91
CA LEU A 71 14.13 -2.22 3.23
C LEU A 71 14.38 -3.61 2.63
N THR A 72 14.91 -3.66 1.40
CA THR A 72 15.26 -4.93 0.74
C THR A 72 16.53 -5.58 1.32
N ARG A 73 17.43 -4.82 1.93
CA ARG A 73 18.66 -5.34 2.54
C ARG A 73 18.42 -5.96 3.92
N GLU A 74 17.54 -5.35 4.72
CA GLU A 74 17.20 -5.86 6.05
C GLU A 74 16.37 -7.15 5.98
N SER A 75 15.49 -7.28 4.98
CA SER A 75 14.62 -8.46 4.80
C SER A 75 15.32 -9.70 4.22
N TYR A 76 16.48 -9.55 3.58
CA TYR A 76 17.26 -10.68 3.04
C TYR A 76 18.30 -11.26 4.00
N ASN A 77 18.73 -10.52 5.03
CA ASN A 77 19.85 -10.94 5.88
C ASN A 77 19.47 -11.66 7.18
N GLU A 78 18.21 -11.68 7.60
CA GLU A 78 17.81 -12.39 8.85
C GLU A 78 17.07 -13.72 8.63
N SER A 79 16.63 -14.05 7.40
CA SER A 79 15.69 -15.17 7.21
C SER A 79 16.28 -16.49 6.68
N TYR A 80 17.58 -16.58 6.36
CA TYR A 80 18.12 -17.80 5.70
C TYR A 80 19.40 -18.41 6.30
N PHE A 81 19.89 -17.95 7.45
CA PHE A 81 20.98 -18.63 8.19
C PHE A 81 20.65 -18.89 9.66
N GLY A 82 19.35 -19.00 9.98
CA GLY A 82 18.86 -19.45 11.28
C GLY A 82 18.65 -20.97 11.33
N ARG A 83 19.73 -21.72 11.59
CA ARG A 83 19.75 -23.11 12.10
C ARG A 83 19.02 -24.16 11.27
N VAL A 84 19.78 -24.87 10.44
CA VAL A 84 19.56 -26.33 10.28
C VAL A 84 20.67 -26.99 11.09
N ARG A 85 20.29 -27.61 12.22
CA ARG A 85 21.15 -28.53 12.98
C ARG A 85 21.29 -29.84 12.22
#